data_AF-M2X1V5-F1
#
_entry.id   AF-M2X1V5-F1
#
_cell.length_a   1.000
_cell.length_b   1.000
_cell.length_c   1.000
_cell.angle_alpha   90.00
_cell.angle_beta   90.00
_cell.angle_gamma   90.00
#
_symmetry.space_group_name_H-M   'P 1'
#
loop_
_entity.id
_entity.type
_entity.pdbx_description
1 polymer ?
#
loop_
_entity_poly.entity_id
_entity_poly.type
_entity_poly.pdbx_seq_one_letter_code
_entity_poly.pdbx_strand_id
1 'polypeptide(L)'
;MEVTAACQELASTATVVEFGEFKKQLREWIDLRLDHGTMLGYQDPLRDALTADGSKLFVFGEAEAGPAVADLEWPTVENVAVLLGRIAEKVIEGTESAQGARITRVVVKETHVNAAEWCP
;
A
#
# COMPACT_ATOMS: atom_id res chain seq x y z
N MET A 1 2.09 3.08 -9.35
CA MET A 1 2.46 3.65 -8.04
C MET A 1 3.89 4.14 -8.11
N GLU A 2 4.18 5.26 -7.44
CA GLU A 2 5.52 5.77 -7.17
C GLU A 2 5.67 5.95 -5.65
N VAL A 3 6.83 5.60 -5.09
CA VAL A 3 7.14 5.75 -3.66
C VAL A 3 8.41 6.57 -3.54
N THR A 4 8.38 7.61 -2.70
CA THR A 4 9.56 8.42 -2.36
C THR A 4 9.98 8.12 -0.92
N ALA A 5 11.25 7.79 -0.72
CA ALA A 5 11.85 7.59 0.59
C ALA A 5 13.03 8.55 0.81
N ALA A 6 13.27 8.93 2.05
CA ALA A 6 14.36 9.80 2.44
C ALA A 6 14.94 9.40 3.80
N CYS A 7 16.24 9.63 4.00
CA CYS A 7 16.92 9.53 5.29
C CYS A 7 17.71 10.83 5.56
N GLN A 8 18.08 11.09 6.81
CA GLN A 8 18.96 12.21 7.16
C GLN A 8 20.43 11.86 6.91
N GLU A 9 20.80 10.61 7.23
CA GLU A 9 22.14 10.06 7.04
C GLU A 9 22.02 8.76 6.26
N LEU A 10 22.97 8.51 5.36
CA LEU A 10 23.01 7.26 4.61
C LEU A 10 23.42 6.11 5.54
N ALA A 11 22.84 4.93 5.30
CA ALA A 11 23.31 3.71 5.93
C ALA A 11 24.77 3.41 5.52
N SER A 12 25.41 2.46 6.19
CA SER A 12 26.78 2.02 5.87
C SER A 12 26.95 1.54 4.41
N THR A 13 25.86 1.21 3.74
CA THR A 13 25.77 0.85 2.32
C THR A 13 25.77 2.04 1.37
N ALA A 14 25.82 3.28 1.87
CA ALA A 14 25.72 4.53 1.11
C ALA A 14 24.41 4.68 0.30
N THR A 15 23.32 4.05 0.77
CA THR A 15 21.99 4.12 0.17
C THR A 15 20.95 4.56 1.20
N VAL A 16 19.82 5.11 0.72
CA VAL A 16 18.63 5.36 1.57
C VAL A 16 17.99 4.03 1.97
N VAL A 17 17.89 3.11 1.01
CA VAL A 17 17.37 1.75 1.16
C VAL A 17 17.91 0.90 0.00
N GLU A 18 18.11 -0.40 0.20
CA GLU A 18 18.36 -1.31 -0.91
C GLU A 18 17.08 -1.47 -1.74
N PHE A 19 17.13 -1.03 -3.00
CA PHE A 19 15.93 -0.92 -3.83
C PHE A 19 15.31 -2.27 -4.16
N GLY A 20 16.12 -3.32 -4.37
CA GLY A 20 15.66 -4.66 -4.68
C GLY A 20 14.84 -5.28 -3.57
N GLU A 21 15.35 -5.22 -2.34
CA GLU A 21 14.75 -5.73 -1.11
C GLU A 21 13.42 -5.03 -0.82
N PHE A 22 13.43 -3.69 -0.76
CA PHE A 22 12.21 -2.91 -0.52
C PHE A 22 11.15 -3.18 -1.59
N LYS A 23 11.54 -3.11 -2.87
CA LYS A 23 10.63 -3.33 -4.00
C LYS A 23 10.06 -4.74 -4.00
N LYS A 24 10.85 -5.75 -3.63
CA LYS A 24 10.42 -7.15 -3.57
C LYS A 24 9.34 -7.31 -2.49
N GLN A 25 9.60 -6.85 -1.27
CA GLN A 25 8.65 -6.97 -0.16
C GLN A 25 7.34 -6.23 -0.42
N LEU A 26 7.42 -4.98 -0.93
CA LEU A 26 6.22 -4.20 -1.26
C LEU A 26 5.42 -4.86 -2.40
N ARG A 27 6.12 -5.38 -3.42
CA ARG A 27 5.48 -6.09 -4.54
C ARG A 27 4.80 -7.37 -4.07
N GLU A 28 5.46 -8.19 -3.26
CA GLU A 28 4.90 -9.44 -2.74
C GLU A 28 3.59 -9.18 -1.98
N TRP A 29 3.53 -8.10 -1.19
CA TRP A 29 2.31 -7.70 -0.52
C TRP A 29 1.19 -7.29 -1.49
N ILE A 30 1.52 -6.48 -2.51
CA ILE A 30 0.57 -6.03 -3.53
C ILE A 30 0.04 -7.22 -4.34
N ASP A 31 0.92 -8.11 -4.80
CA ASP A 31 0.55 -9.27 -5.61
C ASP A 31 -0.33 -10.21 -4.79
N LEU A 32 -0.01 -10.42 -3.51
CA LEU A 32 -0.80 -11.26 -2.62
C LEU A 32 -2.18 -10.67 -2.32
N ARG A 33 -2.28 -9.36 -2.06
CA ARG A 33 -3.49 -8.74 -1.50
C ARG A 33 -4.36 -8.01 -2.51
N LEU A 34 -3.77 -7.32 -3.48
CA LEU A 34 -4.47 -6.38 -4.36
C LEU A 34 -4.50 -6.82 -5.83
N ASP A 35 -3.38 -7.28 -6.37
CA ASP A 35 -3.27 -7.53 -7.80
C ASP A 35 -4.22 -8.65 -8.25
N HIS A 36 -4.81 -8.51 -9.43
CA HIS A 36 -5.88 -9.40 -9.91
C HIS A 36 -7.04 -9.62 -8.91
N GLY A 37 -7.28 -8.68 -7.99
CA GLY A 37 -8.38 -8.69 -7.04
C GLY A 37 -9.31 -7.50 -7.22
N THR A 38 -10.50 -7.60 -6.61
CA THR A 38 -11.46 -6.51 -6.55
C THR A 38 -11.36 -5.81 -5.20
N MET A 39 -11.18 -4.49 -5.23
CA MET A 39 -11.23 -3.66 -4.02
C MET A 39 -12.65 -3.14 -3.82
N LEU A 40 -13.21 -3.31 -2.62
CA LEU A 40 -14.57 -2.88 -2.26
C LEU A 40 -14.56 -2.15 -0.92
N GLY A 41 -15.59 -1.35 -0.65
CA GLY A 41 -15.87 -0.88 0.70
C GLY A 41 -16.60 -1.94 1.52
N TYR A 42 -16.46 -1.90 2.85
CA TYR A 42 -17.16 -2.84 3.75
C TYR A 42 -18.69 -2.81 3.56
N GLN A 43 -19.23 -1.65 3.18
CA GLN A 43 -20.65 -1.44 2.94
C GLN A 43 -21.07 -1.68 1.48
N ASP A 44 -20.17 -2.17 0.62
CA ASP A 44 -20.49 -2.43 -0.78
C ASP A 44 -21.51 -3.59 -0.90
N PRO A 45 -22.67 -3.38 -1.55
CA PRO A 45 -23.70 -4.42 -1.67
C PRO A 45 -23.27 -5.64 -2.48
N LEU A 46 -22.18 -5.56 -3.25
CA LEU A 46 -21.64 -6.68 -4.02
C LEU A 46 -20.71 -7.58 -3.20
N ARG A 47 -20.28 -7.14 -2.01
CA ARG A 47 -19.29 -7.87 -1.20
C ARG A 47 -19.71 -9.31 -0.93
N ASP A 48 -20.95 -9.52 -0.47
CA ASP A 48 -21.42 -10.85 -0.09
C ASP A 48 -21.57 -11.76 -1.33
N ALA A 49 -22.02 -11.19 -2.45
CA ALA A 49 -22.17 -11.94 -3.70
C ALA A 49 -20.81 -12.37 -4.27
N LEU A 50 -19.83 -11.47 -4.29
CA LEU A 50 -18.48 -11.75 -4.79
C LEU A 50 -17.69 -12.67 -3.85
N THR A 51 -17.91 -12.56 -2.54
CA THR A 51 -17.38 -13.51 -1.55
C THR A 51 -17.93 -14.92 -1.81
N ALA A 52 -19.24 -15.04 -2.01
CA ALA A 52 -19.89 -16.33 -2.30
C ALA A 52 -19.41 -16.96 -3.62
N ASP A 53 -19.03 -16.14 -4.60
CA ASP A 53 -18.43 -16.57 -5.88
C ASP A 53 -16.95 -16.97 -5.76
N GLY A 54 -16.31 -16.73 -4.61
CA GLY A 54 -14.89 -17.03 -4.40
C GLY A 54 -13.94 -16.04 -5.07
N SER A 55 -14.42 -14.83 -5.39
CA SER A 55 -13.57 -13.76 -5.92
C SER A 55 -12.49 -13.34 -4.94
N LYS A 56 -11.30 -12.96 -5.44
CA LYS A 56 -10.24 -12.35 -4.62
C LYS A 56 -10.67 -10.93 -4.26
N LEU A 57 -11.03 -10.70 -3.00
CA LEU A 57 -11.47 -9.41 -2.49
C LEU A 57 -10.46 -8.79 -1.54
N PHE A 58 -10.34 -7.47 -1.61
CA PHE A 58 -9.70 -6.65 -0.58
C PHE A 58 -10.70 -5.58 -0.11
N VAL A 59 -11.18 -5.70 1.12
CA VAL A 59 -12.32 -4.92 1.61
C VAL A 59 -11.84 -3.82 2.56
N PHE A 60 -12.02 -2.57 2.14
CA PHE A 60 -11.73 -1.38 2.94
C PHE A 60 -12.71 -1.28 4.12
N GLY A 61 -12.21 -0.97 5.32
CA GLY A 61 -13.02 -0.91 6.54
C GLY A 61 -13.32 -2.26 7.19
N GLU A 62 -12.84 -3.37 6.62
CA GLU A 62 -12.96 -4.71 7.20
C GLU A 62 -11.77 -5.02 8.12
N ALA A 63 -12.03 -5.61 9.29
CA ALA A 63 -10.99 -5.88 10.28
C ALA A 63 -9.92 -6.86 9.74
N GLU A 64 -10.34 -7.82 8.94
CA GLU A 64 -9.54 -8.86 8.30
C GLU A 64 -8.62 -8.31 7.19
N ALA A 65 -8.96 -7.16 6.61
CA ALA A 65 -8.11 -6.48 5.64
C ALA A 65 -6.86 -5.87 6.30
N GLY A 66 -6.92 -5.62 7.61
CA GLY A 66 -5.83 -5.19 8.47
C GLY A 66 -5.90 -3.70 8.84
N PRO A 67 -5.04 -3.26 9.77
CA PRO A 67 -5.10 -1.91 10.34
C PRO A 67 -4.83 -0.79 9.31
N ALA A 68 -4.19 -1.11 8.18
CA ALA A 68 -3.88 -0.14 7.14
C ALA A 68 -5.12 0.44 6.43
N VAL A 69 -6.28 -0.21 6.54
CA VAL A 69 -7.56 0.25 5.95
C VAL A 69 -8.72 0.28 6.93
N ALA A 70 -8.49 0.08 8.23
CA ALA A 70 -9.57 -0.05 9.21
C ALA A 70 -10.44 1.21 9.33
N ASP A 71 -9.85 2.38 9.08
CA ASP A 71 -10.48 3.71 9.09
C ASP A 71 -10.84 4.23 7.69
N LEU A 72 -10.68 3.41 6.65
CA LEU A 72 -10.95 3.79 5.27
C LEU A 72 -12.19 3.06 4.77
N GLU A 73 -13.27 3.78 4.44
CA GLU A 73 -14.56 3.16 4.10
C GLU A 73 -14.62 2.61 2.66
N TRP A 74 -13.96 3.28 1.72
CA TRP A 74 -14.07 3.01 0.28
C TRP A 74 -12.71 2.97 -0.41
N PRO A 75 -12.53 2.16 -1.47
CA PRO A 75 -11.28 2.05 -2.21
C PRO A 75 -11.09 3.19 -3.24
N THR A 76 -11.27 4.44 -2.83
CA THR A 76 -10.98 5.59 -3.71
C THR A 76 -9.48 5.68 -3.97
N VAL A 77 -9.05 6.37 -5.04
CA VAL A 77 -7.62 6.49 -5.38
C VAL A 77 -6.82 7.14 -4.24
N GLU A 78 -7.40 8.07 -3.49
CA GLU A 78 -6.84 8.68 -2.28
C GLU A 78 -6.65 7.66 -1.16
N ASN A 79 -7.68 6.87 -0.86
CA ASN A 79 -7.61 5.84 0.17
C ASN A 79 -6.64 4.71 -0.21
N VAL A 80 -6.52 4.40 -1.50
CA VAL A 80 -5.49 3.47 -2.00
C VAL A 80 -4.09 4.08 -1.84
N ALA A 81 -3.91 5.39 -2.05
CA ALA A 81 -2.64 6.06 -1.77
C ALA A 81 -2.29 6.02 -0.27
N VAL A 82 -3.26 6.22 0.61
CA VAL A 82 -3.09 6.07 2.07
C VAL A 82 -2.70 4.64 2.44
N LEU A 83 -3.42 3.63 1.92
CA LEU A 83 -3.12 2.21 2.13
C LEU A 83 -1.68 1.90 1.72
N LEU A 84 -1.28 2.28 0.50
CA LEU A 84 0.05 2.00 -0.01
C LEU A 84 1.14 2.80 0.71
N GLY A 85 0.83 4.00 1.22
CA GLY A 85 1.67 4.75 2.15
C GLY A 85 1.97 3.98 3.43
N ARG A 86 0.92 3.57 4.14
CA ARG A 86 1.02 2.81 5.40
C ARG A 86 1.72 1.46 5.22
N ILE A 87 1.50 0.78 4.10
CA ILE A 87 2.20 -0.47 3.79
C ILE A 87 3.67 -0.22 3.44
N ALA A 88 3.97 0.82 2.67
CA ALA A 88 5.36 1.18 2.37
C ALA A 88 6.13 1.59 3.64
N GLU A 89 5.48 2.29 4.59
CA GLU A 89 6.03 2.57 5.91
C GLU A 89 6.34 1.29 6.68
N LYS A 90 5.38 0.36 6.76
CA LYS A 90 5.61 -0.93 7.42
C LYS A 90 6.74 -1.73 6.78
N VAL A 91 6.83 -1.72 5.45
CA VAL A 91 7.89 -2.43 4.72
C VAL A 91 9.25 -1.77 4.98
N ILE A 92 9.34 -0.44 4.95
CA ILE A 92 10.62 0.25 5.19
C ILE A 92 11.10 0.07 6.64
N GLU A 93 10.19 0.10 7.61
CA GLU A 93 10.51 -0.17 9.03
C GLU A 93 11.02 -1.61 9.25
N GLY A 94 10.51 -2.58 8.48
CA GLY A 94 10.94 -3.97 8.53
C GLY A 94 12.19 -4.30 7.71
N THR A 95 12.72 -3.34 6.96
CA THR A 95 13.86 -3.54 6.05
C THR A 95 15.16 -3.12 6.74
N GLU A 96 16.07 -4.07 7.02
CA GLU A 96 17.33 -3.79 7.73
C GLU A 96 18.20 -2.76 6.98
N SER A 97 18.24 -2.84 5.64
CA SER A 97 18.99 -1.91 4.79
C SER A 97 18.42 -0.49 4.73
N ALA A 98 17.27 -0.24 5.37
CA ALA A 98 16.57 1.04 5.38
C ALA A 98 16.59 1.75 6.73
N GLN A 99 17.47 1.34 7.66
CA GLN A 99 17.53 1.93 8.99
C GLN A 99 17.70 3.47 8.94
N GLY A 100 16.75 4.21 9.51
CA GLY A 100 16.73 5.67 9.51
C GLY A 100 16.09 6.32 8.26
N ALA A 101 15.66 5.51 7.28
CA ALA A 101 14.83 5.97 6.19
C ALA A 101 13.35 6.01 6.58
N ARG A 102 12.60 6.89 5.90
CA ARG A 102 11.15 6.99 6.00
C ARG A 102 10.54 7.20 4.63
N ILE A 103 9.30 6.79 4.45
CA ILE A 103 8.52 7.17 3.29
C ILE A 103 8.11 8.64 3.45
N THR A 104 8.19 9.42 2.38
CA THR A 104 7.79 10.84 2.38
C THR A 104 6.65 11.13 1.44
N ARG A 105 6.38 10.23 0.48
CA ARG A 105 5.34 10.41 -0.53
C ARG A 105 5.00 9.10 -1.21
N VAL A 106 3.72 8.86 -1.46
CA VAL A 106 3.24 7.80 -2.35
C VAL A 106 2.25 8.38 -3.35
N VAL A 107 2.47 8.14 -4.64
CA VAL A 107 1.55 8.54 -5.72
C VAL A 107 0.92 7.32 -6.35
N VAL A 108 -0.40 7.30 -6.41
CA VAL A 108 -1.20 6.29 -7.09
C VAL A 108 -1.86 6.91 -8.30
N LYS A 109 -1.71 6.29 -9.46
CA LYS A 109 -2.34 6.70 -10.71
C LYS A 109 -3.35 5.63 -11.07
N GLU A 110 -4.64 5.98 -11.01
CA GLU A 110 -5.72 5.09 -11.47
C GLU A 110 -5.75 5.06 -13.00
N THR A 111 -5.62 6.25 -13.61
CA THR A 111 -5.52 6.42 -15.06
C THR A 111 -4.38 7.39 -15.39
N HIS A 112 -4.18 7.69 -16.67
CA HIS A 112 -3.21 8.69 -17.10
C HIS A 112 -3.60 10.14 -16.75
N VAL A 113 -4.87 10.39 -16.39
CA VAL A 113 -5.41 11.70 -16.01
C VAL A 113 -5.93 11.77 -14.56
N ASN A 114 -6.05 10.64 -13.87
CA ASN A 114 -6.50 10.58 -12.48
C ASN A 114 -5.44 9.97 -11.56
N ALA A 115 -5.05 10.70 -10.53
CA ALA A 115 -4.04 10.29 -9.56
C ALA A 115 -4.30 10.94 -8.20
N ALA A 116 -3.86 10.27 -7.14
CA ALA A 116 -3.80 10.82 -5.80
C ALA A 116 -2.43 10.61 -5.18
N GLU A 117 -2.15 11.46 -4.19
CA GLU A 117 -0.90 11.47 -3.44
C GLU A 117 -1.19 11.37 -1.95
N TRP A 118 -0.42 10.54 -1.26
CA TRP A 118 -0.34 10.48 0.18
C TRP A 118 1.02 11.01 0.64
N CYS A 119 0.98 11.85 1.67
CA CYS A 119 2.14 12.36 2.40
C CYS A 119 1.87 12.18 3.91
N PRO A 120 2.85 11.72 4.70
CA PRO A 120 2.74 11.55 6.14
C PRO A 120 2.70 12.88 6.91
#